data_AF-A0A126RML3-F1
#
_entry.id   AF-A0A126RML3-F1
#
_cell.length_a   1.000
_cell.length_b   1.000
_cell.length_c   1.000
_cell.angle_alpha   90.00
_cell.angle_beta   90.00
_cell.angle_gamma   90.00
#
_symmetry.space_group_name_H-M   'P 1'
#
loop_
_entity.id
_entity.type
_entity.pdbx_description
1 polymer ?
#
loop_
_entity_poly.entity_id
_entity_poly.type
_entity_poly.pdbx_seq_one_letter_code
_entity_poly.pdbx_strand_id
1 'polypeptide(L)' 'MNTQTSTIAAMICELIETHMEKCESAFERSEDGPHHVVSDVHETRANIETLSSRDNEDGVEITLLLDDGSAFRVMVEAL' A
#
# COMPACT_ATOMS: atom_id res chain seq x y z
N MET A 1 -13.74 -13.01 13.34
CA MET A 1 -13.28 -12.46 12.06
C MET A 1 -14.49 -11.90 11.33
N ASN A 2 -14.56 -10.57 11.16
CA ASN A 2 -15.61 -9.93 10.39
C ASN A 2 -15.18 -9.98 8.92
N THR A 3 -15.89 -10.73 8.09
CA THR A 3 -15.53 -10.87 6.66
C THR A 3 -15.50 -9.52 5.95
N GLN A 4 -16.30 -8.54 6.40
CA GLN A 4 -16.37 -7.23 5.79
C GLN A 4 -15.10 -6.40 6.00
N THR A 5 -14.49 -6.43 7.20
CA THR A 5 -13.27 -5.68 7.48
C THR A 5 -12.08 -6.24 6.70
N SER A 6 -11.96 -7.56 6.62
CA SER A 6 -10.94 -8.21 5.78
C SER A 6 -11.14 -7.91 4.29
N THR A 7 -12.39 -7.84 3.80
CA THR A 7 -12.67 -7.45 2.41
C THR A 7 -12.26 -6.00 2.12
N ILE A 8 -12.57 -5.05 3.01
CA ILE A 8 -12.15 -3.65 2.84
C ILE A 8 -10.62 -3.54 2.86
N ALA A 9 -9.96 -4.24 3.80
CA ALA A 9 -8.51 -4.21 3.90
C ALA A 9 -7.84 -4.79 2.66
N ALA A 10 -8.33 -5.93 2.15
CA ALA A 10 -7.86 -6.53 0.91
C ALA A 10 -8.01 -5.57 -0.27
N MET A 11 -9.19 -4.93 -0.42
CA MET A 11 -9.43 -3.95 -1.48
C MET A 11 -8.46 -2.76 -1.42
N ILE A 12 -8.13 -2.25 -0.23
CA ILE A 12 -7.15 -1.17 -0.09
C ILE A 12 -5.74 -1.63 -0.48
N CYS A 13 -5.32 -2.84 -0.07
CA CYS A 13 -4.04 -3.42 -0.49
C CYS A 13 -3.98 -3.55 -2.02
N GLU A 14 -5.01 -4.13 -2.63
CA GLU A 14 -5.12 -4.30 -4.08
C GLU A 14 -5.05 -2.96 -4.84
N LEU A 15 -5.67 -1.90 -4.31
CA LEU A 15 -5.60 -0.56 -4.90
C LEU A 15 -4.17 0.00 -4.91
N ILE A 16 -3.43 -0.19 -3.82
CA ILE A 16 -2.04 0.28 -3.71
C ILE A 16 -1.14 -0.53 -4.65
N GLU A 17 -1.26 -1.86 -4.64
CA GLU A 17 -0.52 -2.78 -5.51
C GLU A 17 -0.76 -2.46 -6.98
N THR A 18 -2.02 -2.27 -7.38
CA THR A 18 -2.38 -1.89 -8.76
C THR A 18 -1.73 -0.56 -9.16
N HIS A 19 -1.64 0.40 -8.23
CA HIS A 19 -0.99 1.68 -8.52
C HIS A 19 0.53 1.54 -8.67
N MET A 20 1.16 0.69 -7.84
CA MET A 20 2.59 0.34 -7.97
C MET A 20 2.88 -0.26 -9.35
N GLU A 21 2.11 -1.26 -9.77
CA GLU A 21 2.27 -1.91 -11.08
C GLU A 21 2.12 -0.92 -12.26
N LYS A 22 1.17 0.02 -12.16
CA LYS A 22 1.02 1.08 -13.16
C LYS A 22 2.23 2.01 -13.21
N CYS A 23 2.79 2.38 -12.07
CA CYS A 23 4.00 3.19 -12.03
C CYS A 23 5.17 2.44 -12.71
N GLU A 24 5.29 1.15 -12.43
CA GLU A 24 6.37 0.31 -12.97
C GLU A 24 6.27 0.02 -14.46
N SER A 25 5.05 -0.01 -15.01
CA SER A 25 4.82 -0.23 -16.44
C SER A 25 4.89 1.07 -17.26
N ALA A 26 4.61 2.22 -16.64
CA ALA A 26 4.63 3.52 -17.32
C ALA A 26 6.05 4.09 -17.51
N PHE A 27 6.98 3.76 -16.61
CA PHE A 27 8.38 4.14 -16.70
C PHE A 27 9.20 2.89 -17.04
N GLU A 28 9.98 2.89 -18.13
CA GLU A 28 10.88 1.78 -18.49
C GLU A 28 11.74 1.37 -17.28
N ARG A 29 11.27 0.37 -16.53
CA ARG A 29 11.86 -0.01 -15.26
C ARG A 29 13.17 -0.72 -15.53
N SER A 30 14.23 -0.31 -14.83
CA SER A 30 15.39 -1.19 -14.63
C SER A 30 14.92 -2.32 -13.71
N GLU A 31 14.95 -3.58 -14.16
CA GLU A 31 14.32 -4.74 -13.50
C GLU A 31 14.63 -4.87 -11.98
N ASP A 32 15.71 -4.23 -11.49
CA ASP A 32 16.17 -4.25 -10.10
C ASP A 32 15.74 -3.06 -9.21
N GLY A 33 14.96 -2.10 -9.72
CA GLY A 33 14.54 -0.92 -8.92
C GLY A 33 13.51 -1.27 -7.84
N PRO A 34 13.50 -0.62 -6.65
CA PRO A 34 12.47 -0.84 -5.65
C PRO A 34 11.07 -0.47 -6.17
N HIS A 35 10.03 -1.10 -5.61
CA HIS A 35 8.66 -0.69 -5.87
C HIS A 35 8.46 0.77 -5.48
N HIS A 36 7.57 1.48 -6.17
CA HIS A 36 7.35 2.90 -5.90
C HIS A 36 5.94 3.32 -6.28
N VAL A 37 5.53 4.45 -5.74
CA VAL A 37 4.29 5.14 -6.11
C VAL A 37 4.59 6.58 -6.48
N VAL A 38 3.80 7.11 -7.41
CA VAL A 38 3.87 8.49 -7.88
C VAL A 38 2.51 9.15 -7.66
N SER A 39 2.54 10.43 -7.30
CA SER A 39 1.37 11.30 -7.35
C SER A 39 1.64 12.41 -8.35
N ASP A 40 1.08 12.29 -9.57
CA ASP A 40 1.23 13.33 -10.60
C ASP A 40 0.59 14.65 -10.18
N VAL A 41 -0.50 14.59 -9.40
CA VAL A 41 -1.21 15.77 -8.90
C VAL A 41 -0.34 16.61 -7.96
N HIS A 42 0.51 15.95 -7.17
CA HIS A 42 1.37 16.59 -6.18
C HIS A 42 2.84 16.60 -6.59
N GLU A 43 3.17 16.08 -7.77
CA GLU A 43 4.53 15.92 -8.29
C GLU A 43 5.48 15.20 -7.31
N THR A 44 4.95 14.21 -6.58
CA THR A 44 5.73 13.44 -5.59
C THR A 44 5.95 11.99 -6.02
N ARG A 45 7.05 11.41 -5.52
CA ARG A 45 7.41 10.00 -5.68
C ARG A 45 7.96 9.47 -4.37
N ALA A 46 7.63 8.23 -4.04
CA ALA A 46 8.20 7.51 -2.90
C ALA A 46 8.47 6.05 -3.26
N ASN A 47 9.60 5.51 -2.79
CA ASN A 47 9.86 4.07 -2.91
C ASN A 47 9.27 3.35 -1.70
N ILE A 48 8.73 2.18 -1.96
CA ILE A 48 8.06 1.34 -0.97
C ILE A 48 9.03 0.25 -0.54
N GLU A 49 9.25 0.15 0.76
CA GLU A 49 9.96 -0.96 1.37
C GLU A 49 9.02 -2.12 1.67
N THR A 50 7.82 -1.85 2.18
CA THR A 50 6.86 -2.91 2.55
C THR A 50 5.41 -2.41 2.50
N LEU A 51 4.52 -3.25 2.00
CA LEU A 51 3.06 -3.16 2.19
C LEU A 51 2.60 -4.45 2.87
N SER A 52 1.83 -4.34 3.94
CA SER A 52 1.29 -5.51 4.64
C SER A 52 -0.04 -5.21 5.30
N SER A 53 -0.81 -6.25 5.55
CA SER A 53 -2.02 -6.20 6.37
C SER A 53 -1.96 -7.25 7.48
N ARG A 54 -2.56 -6.94 8.63
CA ARG A 54 -2.56 -7.80 9.81
C ARG A 54 -3.90 -7.71 10.53
N ASP A 55 -4.51 -8.85 10.80
CA ASP A 55 -5.69 -8.93 11.66
C ASP A 55 -5.32 -8.63 13.12
N ASN A 56 -6.21 -7.93 13.82
CA ASN A 56 -6.14 -7.69 15.26
C ASN A 56 -7.53 -7.83 15.91
N GLU A 57 -7.63 -7.58 17.22
CA GLU A 57 -8.91 -7.73 17.95
C GLU A 57 -9.98 -6.72 17.52
N ASP A 58 -9.56 -5.56 17.01
CA ASP A 58 -10.43 -4.43 16.66
C ASP A 58 -10.76 -4.36 15.16
N GLY A 59 -10.11 -5.17 14.32
CA GLY A 59 -10.24 -5.12 12.87
C GLY A 59 -9.00 -5.60 12.11
N VAL A 60 -8.63 -4.86 11.06
CA VAL A 60 -7.46 -5.15 10.22
C VAL A 60 -6.60 -3.89 10.08
N GLU A 61 -5.33 -3.99 10.45
CA GLU A 61 -4.35 -2.93 10.25
C GLU A 61 -3.61 -3.12 8.94
N ILE A 62 -3.52 -2.06 8.14
CA ILE A 62 -2.70 -1.99 6.93
C ILE A 62 -1.51 -1.08 7.23
N THR A 63 -0.31 -1.52 6.88
CA THR A 63 0.94 -0.77 7.06
C THR A 63 1.67 -0.66 5.73
N LEU A 64 2.02 0.58 5.37
CA LEU A 64 2.93 0.92 4.28
C LEU A 64 4.17 1.59 4.86
N LEU A 65 5.35 1.03 4.58
CA LEU A 65 6.65 1.56 4.96
C LEU A 65 7.41 2.01 3.71
N LEU A 66 7.93 3.24 3.74
CA LEU A 66 8.77 3.81 2.70
C LEU A 66 10.25 3.63 3.03
N ASP A 67 11.11 3.68 2.02
CA ASP A 67 12.56 3.49 2.15
C ASP A 67 13.27 4.56 2.99
N ASP A 68 12.64 5.73 3.15
CA ASP A 68 13.12 6.80 4.03
C ASP A 68 12.71 6.63 5.51
N GLY A 69 12.02 5.52 5.83
CA GLY A 69 11.51 5.20 7.15
C GLY A 69 10.17 5.85 7.50
N SER A 70 9.59 6.66 6.60
CA SER A 70 8.23 7.17 6.76
C SER A 70 7.22 6.02 6.66
N ALA A 71 6.18 6.07 7.49
CA ALA A 71 5.16 5.03 7.52
C ALA A 71 3.75 5.61 7.46
N PHE A 72 2.88 4.90 6.76
CA PHE A 72 1.45 5.14 6.71
C PHE A 72 0.71 3.91 7.25
N ARG A 73 -0.27 4.15 8.13
CA ARG A 73 -1.07 3.09 8.77
C ARG A 73 -2.55 3.40 8.66
N VAL A 74 -3.34 2.39 8.33
CA VAL A 74 -4.82 2.46 8.26
C VAL A 74 -5.39 1.34 9.11
N MET A 75 -6.38 1.66 9.95
CA MET A 75 -7.18 0.68 10.67
C MET A 75 -8.54 0.54 10.00
N VAL A 76 -8.92 -0.68 9.65
CA VAL A 76 -10.27 -1.03 9.22
C VAL A 76 -11.01 -1.64 10.40
N GLU A 77 -11.82 -0.83 11.08
CA GLU A 77 -12.49 -1.20 12.32
C GLU A 77 -13.76 -2.04 12.09
N ALA A 78 -14.00 -3.01 12.97
CA ALA A 78 -15.26 -3.74 13.04
C ALA A 78 -16.23 -3.03 14.02
N LEU A 79 -16.92 -2.00 13.54
CA LEU A 79 -17.88 -1.20 14.34
C LEU A 79 -19.25 -1.85 14.49
#